data_AF-A0A2M8EYA2-F1
#
_entry.id   AF-A0A2M8EYA2-F1
#
_cell.length_a   1.000
_cell.length_b   1.000
_cell.length_c   1.000
_cell.angle_alpha   90.00
_cell.angle_beta   90.00
_cell.angle_gamma   90.00
#
_symmetry.space_group_name_H-M   'P 1'
#
loop_
_entity.id
_entity.type
_entity.pdbx_description
1 polymer ?
#
loop_
_entity_poly.entity_id
_entity_poly.type
_entity_poly.pdbx_seq_one_letter_code
_entity_poly.pdbx_strand_id
1 'polypeptide(L)'
;MLFYFLFYLTFLLFSLGQLGRFSLYNQQINFYLYEIFLGLLLIILFFKYRLEPLKEVWKKYKVIFVFILILFTSLLIGFSQYTLFENAVGSLYLIRLLLYLGYWGYLGYWIKKSPGSKKTIKTSLNIFVVLTVITTITQYLLYPDLRNLFYQGWDPHLFRAFGVFFDTAIAGTIYGMIFLFTNQLIIKTIFLAFLVLSFSRSIYLSITIALLYEFIKKIPRLRPAERDFARNDRGGVKKITIFFIFFLFLILIAPKPAGEGVNLTRTFSIVSRLKDYQEGANLFIKKPILGYGYNRLRYVRNIQDSHAGASFSSSYMTVLVSAGLIGLISLIGLISQIWKHSKNARVLIVFLGTMSLFDNVLLHPFILFLAGVLFILFDR
;
A
#
# COMPACT_ATOMS: atom_id res chain seq x y z
N MET A 1 17.99 -7.54 -23.50
CA MET A 1 17.98 -6.08 -23.38
C MET A 1 16.54 -5.53 -23.24
N LEU A 2 15.64 -5.83 -24.19
CA LEU A 2 14.23 -5.41 -24.17
C LEU A 2 13.50 -5.70 -22.84
N PHE A 3 13.69 -6.90 -22.28
CA PHE A 3 13.04 -7.29 -21.03
C PHE A 3 13.44 -6.41 -19.83
N TYR A 4 14.70 -6.01 -19.72
CA TYR A 4 15.17 -5.12 -18.66
C TYR A 4 14.66 -3.69 -18.85
N PHE A 5 14.56 -3.25 -20.11
CA PHE A 5 13.97 -1.97 -20.47
C PHE A 5 12.51 -1.86 -20.01
N LEU A 6 11.72 -2.93 -20.17
CA LEU A 6 10.34 -2.96 -19.69
C LEU A 6 10.22 -2.70 -18.19
N PHE A 7 11.14 -3.23 -17.36
CA PHE A 7 11.15 -2.91 -15.93
C PHE A 7 11.42 -1.44 -15.65
N TYR A 8 12.42 -0.84 -16.30
CA TYR A 8 12.69 0.58 -16.14
C TYR A 8 11.49 1.43 -16.55
N LEU A 9 10.84 1.08 -17.66
CA LEU A 9 9.65 1.76 -18.15
C LEU A 9 8.46 1.60 -17.19
N THR A 10 8.22 0.42 -16.63
CA THR A 10 7.16 0.21 -15.63
C THR A 10 7.36 1.10 -14.41
N PHE A 11 8.57 1.20 -13.87
CA PHE A 11 8.84 2.06 -12.70
C PHE A 11 8.79 3.54 -13.03
N LEU A 12 9.22 3.94 -14.23
CA LEU A 12 9.09 5.31 -14.71
C LEU A 12 7.60 5.70 -14.81
N LEU A 13 6.77 4.87 -15.42
CA LEU A 13 5.33 5.12 -15.52
C LEU A 13 4.63 5.02 -14.15
N PHE A 14 5.11 4.17 -13.25
CA PHE A 14 4.62 4.09 -11.89
C PHE A 14 4.86 5.39 -11.12
N SER A 15 5.99 6.07 -11.37
CA SER A 15 6.29 7.37 -10.78
C SER A 15 5.40 8.53 -11.25
N LEU A 16 4.53 8.32 -12.26
CA LEU A 16 3.52 9.30 -12.65
C LEU A 16 2.33 9.33 -11.69
N GLY A 17 2.17 8.34 -10.81
CA GLY A 17 1.07 8.29 -9.85
C GLY A 17 -0.30 8.45 -10.51
N GLN A 18 -1.10 9.40 -10.04
CA GLN A 18 -2.42 9.71 -10.57
C GLN A 18 -2.40 10.42 -11.93
N LEU A 19 -1.28 11.04 -12.32
CA LEU A 19 -1.13 11.64 -13.65
C LEU A 19 -1.14 10.57 -14.75
N GLY A 20 -0.75 9.33 -14.41
CA GLY A 20 -0.80 8.19 -15.31
C GLY A 20 -2.14 7.43 -15.28
N ARG A 21 -3.20 7.98 -14.66
CA ARG A 21 -4.51 7.33 -14.50
C ARG A 21 -5.42 7.61 -15.69
N PHE A 22 -6.07 6.56 -16.17
CA PHE A 22 -7.20 6.62 -17.09
C PHE A 22 -8.47 6.24 -16.33
N SER A 23 -9.47 7.12 -16.38
CA SER A 23 -10.75 6.96 -15.68
C SER A 23 -11.89 6.89 -16.69
N LEU A 24 -12.72 5.85 -16.60
CA LEU A 24 -13.88 5.62 -17.46
C LEU A 24 -15.15 5.50 -16.63
N TYR A 25 -16.31 5.80 -17.25
CA TYR A 25 -17.65 5.66 -16.66
C TYR A 25 -17.78 6.32 -15.29
N ASN A 26 -17.62 7.66 -15.26
CA ASN A 26 -17.63 8.45 -14.01
C ASN A 26 -16.69 7.87 -12.95
N GLN A 27 -15.49 7.48 -13.37
CA GLN A 27 -14.40 7.02 -12.50
C GLN A 27 -14.69 5.70 -11.78
N GLN A 28 -15.68 4.92 -12.22
CA GLN A 28 -15.92 3.58 -11.69
C GLN A 28 -14.84 2.61 -12.13
N ILE A 29 -14.32 2.76 -13.36
CA ILE A 29 -13.23 1.95 -13.90
C ILE A 29 -11.98 2.82 -14.01
N ASN A 30 -10.93 2.43 -13.28
CA ASN A 30 -9.65 3.14 -13.28
C ASN A 30 -8.51 2.16 -13.50
N PHE A 31 -7.66 2.47 -14.48
CA PHE A 31 -6.40 1.77 -14.70
C PHE A 31 -5.27 2.79 -14.87
N TYR A 32 -4.04 2.36 -14.66
CA TYR A 32 -2.85 3.21 -14.75
C TYR A 32 -1.93 2.70 -15.84
N LEU A 33 -1.22 3.61 -16.50
CA LEU A 33 -0.30 3.29 -17.60
C LEU A 33 0.70 2.19 -17.24
N TYR A 34 1.26 2.23 -16.03
CA TYR A 34 2.24 1.23 -15.61
C TYR A 34 1.66 -0.19 -15.54
N GLU A 35 0.34 -0.34 -15.36
CA GLU A 35 -0.32 -1.65 -15.28
C GLU A 35 -0.35 -2.37 -16.62
N ILE A 36 -0.39 -1.62 -17.73
CA ILE A 36 -0.30 -2.19 -19.09
C ILE A 36 1.05 -2.90 -19.23
N PHE A 37 2.14 -2.21 -18.88
CA PHE A 37 3.50 -2.76 -18.94
C PHE A 37 3.73 -3.83 -17.88
N LEU A 38 3.09 -3.72 -16.72
CA LEU A 38 3.10 -4.76 -15.69
C LEU A 38 2.45 -6.05 -16.19
N GLY A 39 1.31 -5.94 -16.88
CA GLY A 39 0.64 -7.06 -17.54
C GLY A 39 1.51 -7.70 -18.61
N LEU A 40 2.14 -6.89 -19.47
CA LEU A 40 3.10 -7.37 -20.48
C LEU A 40 4.29 -8.11 -19.84
N LEU A 41 4.88 -7.55 -18.77
CA LEU A 41 5.95 -8.20 -18.01
C LEU A 41 5.48 -9.55 -17.44
N LEU A 42 4.28 -9.60 -16.88
CA LEU A 42 3.70 -10.81 -16.33
C LEU A 42 3.48 -11.87 -17.42
N ILE A 43 2.99 -11.47 -18.60
CA ILE A 43 2.81 -12.36 -19.76
C ILE A 43 4.16 -12.93 -20.22
N ILE A 44 5.19 -12.10 -20.36
CA ILE A 44 6.54 -12.56 -20.74
C ILE A 44 7.10 -13.54 -19.70
N LEU A 45 6.95 -13.21 -18.41
CA LEU A 45 7.38 -14.07 -17.31
C LEU A 45 6.57 -15.39 -17.26
N PHE A 46 5.28 -15.35 -17.59
CA PHE A 46 4.43 -16.51 -17.72
C PHE A 46 4.91 -17.43 -18.84
N PHE A 47 5.17 -16.92 -20.04
CA PHE A 47 5.68 -17.78 -21.12
C PHE A 47 7.06 -18.36 -20.80
N LYS A 48 7.91 -17.59 -20.11
CA LYS A 48 9.26 -18.03 -19.73
C LYS A 48 9.26 -19.11 -18.65
N TYR A 49 8.43 -18.97 -17.61
CA TYR A 49 8.47 -19.82 -16.41
C TYR A 49 7.26 -20.74 -16.25
N ARG A 50 6.24 -20.59 -17.10
CA ARG A 50 4.95 -21.29 -17.03
C ARG A 50 4.40 -21.22 -15.60
N LEU A 51 3.77 -22.29 -15.12
CA LEU A 51 3.12 -22.33 -13.80
C LEU A 51 4.09 -22.57 -12.62
N GLU A 52 5.42 -22.70 -12.85
CA GLU A 52 6.37 -22.97 -11.77
C GLU A 52 6.37 -21.91 -10.65
N PRO A 53 6.31 -20.59 -10.94
CA PRO A 53 6.22 -19.58 -9.89
C PRO A 53 4.94 -19.74 -9.05
N LEU A 54 3.82 -20.09 -9.67
CA LEU A 54 2.55 -20.31 -8.96
C LEU A 54 2.60 -21.56 -8.07
N LYS A 55 3.29 -22.63 -8.50
CA LYS A 55 3.53 -23.81 -7.66
C LYS A 55 4.38 -23.47 -6.43
N GLU A 56 5.42 -22.64 -6.59
CA GLU A 56 6.26 -22.19 -5.46
C GLU A 56 5.44 -21.31 -4.49
N VAL A 57 4.63 -20.39 -5.02
CA VAL A 57 3.72 -19.57 -4.22
C VAL A 57 2.66 -20.43 -3.53
N TRP A 58 2.10 -21.45 -4.17
CA TRP A 58 1.14 -22.36 -3.54
C TRP A 58 1.74 -23.07 -2.32
N LYS A 59 2.96 -23.62 -2.46
CA LYS A 59 3.65 -24.31 -1.37
C LYS A 59 3.93 -23.38 -0.18
N LYS A 60 4.34 -22.14 -0.45
CA LYS A 60 4.79 -21.19 0.58
C LYS A 60 3.67 -20.30 1.13
N TYR A 61 2.70 -19.96 0.30
CA TYR A 61 1.67 -18.94 0.53
C TYR A 61 0.25 -19.42 0.17
N LYS A 62 -0.10 -20.68 0.46
CA LYS A 62 -1.41 -21.26 0.15
C LYS A 62 -2.63 -20.40 0.53
N VAL A 63 -2.52 -19.58 1.59
CA VAL A 63 -3.64 -18.74 2.04
C VAL A 63 -3.97 -17.63 1.03
N ILE A 64 -3.02 -17.22 0.16
CA ILE A 64 -3.29 -16.30 -0.96
C ILE A 64 -4.42 -16.84 -1.84
N PHE A 65 -4.37 -18.12 -2.19
CA PHE A 65 -5.36 -18.75 -3.07
C PHE A 65 -6.70 -18.90 -2.39
N VAL A 66 -6.71 -19.22 -1.09
CA VAL A 66 -7.93 -19.28 -0.29
C VAL A 66 -8.58 -17.90 -0.21
N PHE A 67 -7.80 -16.85 0.05
CA PHE A 67 -8.28 -15.47 0.09
C PHE A 67 -8.89 -15.06 -1.26
N ILE A 68 -8.19 -15.30 -2.37
CA ILE A 68 -8.69 -15.03 -3.72
C ILE A 68 -10.00 -15.80 -3.98
N LEU A 69 -10.05 -17.08 -3.63
CA LEU A 69 -11.23 -17.91 -3.82
C LEU A 69 -12.43 -17.34 -3.04
N ILE A 70 -12.23 -16.88 -1.81
CA ILE A 70 -13.28 -16.27 -1.00
C ILE A 70 -13.76 -14.94 -1.61
N LEU A 71 -12.86 -14.11 -2.12
CA LEU A 71 -13.25 -12.88 -2.82
C LEU A 71 -14.07 -13.19 -4.09
N PHE A 72 -13.66 -14.23 -4.82
CA PHE A 72 -14.36 -14.69 -6.01
C PHE A 72 -15.75 -15.26 -5.68
N THR A 73 -15.86 -16.13 -4.68
CA THR A 73 -17.16 -16.68 -4.27
C THR A 73 -18.08 -15.61 -3.72
N SER A 74 -17.55 -14.67 -2.93
CA SER A 74 -18.29 -13.48 -2.47
C SER A 74 -18.85 -12.66 -3.64
N LEU A 75 -18.05 -12.44 -4.69
CA LEU A 75 -18.51 -11.79 -5.92
C LEU A 75 -19.64 -12.59 -6.60
N LEU A 76 -19.52 -13.92 -6.70
CA LEU A 76 -20.53 -14.75 -7.37
C LEU A 76 -21.86 -14.84 -6.62
N ILE A 77 -21.85 -14.94 -5.28
CA ILE A 77 -23.08 -15.14 -4.49
C ILE A 77 -24.03 -13.96 -4.59
N GLY A 78 -23.49 -12.74 -4.74
CA GLY A 78 -24.30 -11.54 -4.96
C GLY A 78 -24.64 -11.27 -6.43
N PHE A 79 -24.25 -12.10 -7.39
CA PHE A 79 -24.24 -11.73 -8.81
C PHE A 79 -25.62 -11.29 -9.34
N SER A 80 -26.71 -11.96 -8.95
CA SER A 80 -28.07 -11.62 -9.39
C SER A 80 -28.64 -10.33 -8.76
N GLN A 81 -28.01 -9.81 -7.71
CA GLN A 81 -28.46 -8.62 -6.99
C GLN A 81 -27.93 -7.31 -7.59
N TYR A 82 -27.03 -7.41 -8.56
CA TYR A 82 -26.34 -6.29 -9.18
C TYR A 82 -26.45 -6.38 -10.70
N THR A 83 -26.35 -5.24 -11.37
CA THR A 83 -26.39 -5.18 -12.82
C THR A 83 -25.15 -5.84 -13.44
N LEU A 84 -25.26 -6.23 -14.71
CA LEU A 84 -24.11 -6.80 -15.45
C LEU A 84 -22.89 -5.86 -15.44
N PHE A 85 -23.13 -4.55 -15.53
CA PHE A 85 -22.07 -3.54 -15.48
C PHE A 85 -21.37 -3.52 -14.12
N GLU A 86 -22.12 -3.47 -13.02
CA GLU A 86 -21.57 -3.48 -11.65
C GLU A 86 -20.75 -4.76 -11.37
N ASN A 87 -21.24 -5.89 -11.88
CA ASN A 87 -20.54 -7.17 -11.82
C ASN A 87 -19.24 -7.18 -12.64
N ALA A 88 -19.27 -6.59 -13.84
CA ALA A 88 -18.09 -6.45 -14.68
C ALA A 88 -17.04 -5.55 -14.01
N VAL A 89 -17.46 -4.41 -13.43
CA VAL A 89 -16.58 -3.54 -12.65
C VAL A 89 -15.97 -4.31 -11.49
N GLY A 90 -16.76 -4.98 -10.65
CA GLY A 90 -16.26 -5.80 -9.55
C GLY A 90 -15.23 -6.85 -10.00
N SER A 91 -15.51 -7.52 -11.12
CA SER A 91 -14.63 -8.54 -11.71
C SER A 91 -13.30 -7.94 -12.21
N LEU A 92 -13.31 -6.77 -12.85
CA LEU A 92 -12.10 -6.09 -13.32
C LEU A 92 -11.12 -5.78 -12.18
N TYR A 93 -11.63 -5.32 -11.03
CA TYR A 93 -10.77 -5.05 -9.87
C TYR A 93 -10.29 -6.34 -9.19
N LEU A 94 -11.04 -7.44 -9.25
CA LEU A 94 -10.54 -8.74 -8.82
C LEU A 94 -9.40 -9.24 -9.73
N ILE A 95 -9.57 -9.11 -11.05
CA ILE A 95 -8.51 -9.41 -12.04
C ILE A 95 -7.27 -8.55 -11.79
N ARG A 96 -7.46 -7.29 -11.45
CA ARG A 96 -6.37 -6.37 -11.09
C ARG A 96 -5.62 -6.82 -9.83
N LEU A 97 -6.33 -7.26 -8.79
CA LEU A 97 -5.70 -7.84 -7.60
C LEU A 97 -4.90 -9.11 -7.94
N LEU A 98 -5.46 -9.99 -8.79
CA LEU A 98 -4.77 -11.17 -9.31
C LEU A 98 -3.50 -10.81 -10.07
N LEU A 99 -3.54 -9.75 -10.89
CA LEU A 99 -2.38 -9.25 -11.63
C LEU A 99 -1.24 -8.88 -10.66
N TYR A 100 -1.53 -8.15 -9.58
CA TYR A 100 -0.50 -7.80 -8.58
C TYR A 100 0.05 -9.01 -7.83
N LEU A 101 -0.83 -9.88 -7.31
CA LEU A 101 -0.39 -11.06 -6.56
C LEU A 101 0.37 -12.05 -7.44
N GLY A 102 -0.07 -12.23 -8.69
CA GLY A 102 0.64 -12.99 -9.71
C GLY A 102 2.02 -12.39 -9.97
N TYR A 103 2.09 -11.08 -10.21
CA TYR A 103 3.35 -10.37 -10.40
C TYR A 103 4.33 -10.59 -9.24
N TRP A 104 3.89 -10.57 -7.98
CA TRP A 104 4.77 -10.86 -6.83
C TRP A 104 5.41 -12.24 -6.94
N GLY A 105 4.61 -13.28 -7.27
CA GLY A 105 5.09 -14.64 -7.44
C GLY A 105 6.13 -14.77 -8.56
N TYR A 106 5.80 -14.24 -9.74
CA TYR A 106 6.69 -14.29 -10.91
C TYR A 106 7.96 -13.46 -10.72
N LEU A 107 7.86 -12.27 -10.10
CA LEU A 107 9.01 -11.42 -9.79
C LEU A 107 9.96 -12.13 -8.82
N GLY A 108 9.43 -12.72 -7.74
CA GLY A 108 10.22 -13.45 -6.76
C GLY A 108 10.94 -14.66 -7.37
N TYR A 109 10.28 -15.37 -8.28
CA TYR A 109 10.88 -16.49 -9.01
C TYR A 109 11.97 -16.03 -10.00
N TRP A 110 11.70 -14.97 -10.78
CA TRP A 110 12.66 -14.42 -11.72
C TRP A 110 13.96 -14.00 -11.03
N ILE A 111 13.86 -13.31 -9.88
CA ILE A 111 15.05 -12.89 -9.12
C ILE A 111 15.90 -14.08 -8.69
N LYS A 112 15.28 -15.23 -8.41
CA LYS A 112 15.96 -16.44 -7.94
C LYS A 112 16.74 -17.11 -9.07
N LYS A 113 16.22 -17.04 -10.30
CA LYS A 113 16.71 -17.81 -11.45
C LYS A 113 17.58 -16.99 -12.40
N SER A 114 17.50 -15.67 -12.37
CA SER A 114 18.21 -14.81 -13.32
C SER A 114 19.27 -13.99 -12.59
N PRO A 115 20.58 -14.25 -12.82
CA PRO A 115 21.65 -13.36 -12.40
C PRO A 115 21.41 -11.92 -12.90
N GLY A 116 21.76 -10.92 -12.10
CA GLY A 116 21.63 -9.49 -12.45
C GLY A 116 20.22 -8.89 -12.30
N SER A 117 19.15 -9.70 -12.25
CA SER A 117 17.75 -9.23 -12.05
C SER A 117 17.57 -8.32 -10.83
N LYS A 118 18.18 -8.68 -9.70
CA LYS A 118 18.17 -7.88 -8.45
C LYS A 118 18.74 -6.49 -8.67
N LYS A 119 19.79 -6.35 -9.49
CA LYS A 119 20.40 -5.05 -9.83
C LYS A 119 19.40 -4.22 -10.63
N THR A 120 18.76 -4.78 -11.65
CA THR A 120 17.76 -4.09 -12.46
C THR A 120 16.60 -3.56 -11.60
N ILE A 121 16.05 -4.38 -10.72
CA ILE A 121 14.92 -3.96 -9.87
C ILE A 121 15.37 -2.85 -8.91
N LYS A 122 16.56 -2.98 -8.30
CA LYS A 122 17.11 -1.91 -7.44
C LYS A 122 17.33 -0.61 -8.21
N THR A 123 17.86 -0.68 -9.43
CA THR A 123 18.01 0.50 -10.30
C THR A 123 16.65 1.10 -10.67
N SER A 124 15.66 0.28 -11.01
CA SER A 124 14.30 0.73 -11.34
C SER A 124 13.62 1.40 -10.13
N LEU A 125 13.79 0.81 -8.94
CA LEU A 125 13.31 1.37 -7.69
C LEU A 125 14.00 2.70 -7.38
N ASN A 126 15.32 2.82 -7.62
CA ASN A 126 16.04 4.08 -7.45
C ASN A 126 15.53 5.17 -8.38
N ILE A 127 15.21 4.85 -9.65
CA ILE A 127 14.58 5.79 -10.58
C ILE A 127 13.25 6.29 -10.00
N PHE A 128 12.39 5.37 -9.54
CA PHE A 128 11.13 5.72 -8.90
C PHE A 128 11.32 6.61 -7.65
N VAL A 129 12.30 6.29 -6.80
CA VAL A 129 12.61 7.07 -5.59
C VAL A 129 13.06 8.49 -5.96
N VAL A 130 13.95 8.64 -6.94
CA VAL A 130 14.42 9.96 -7.40
C VAL A 130 13.27 10.77 -8.00
N LEU A 131 12.44 10.18 -8.86
CA LEU A 131 11.30 10.85 -9.46
C LEU A 131 10.24 11.21 -8.41
N THR A 132 10.03 10.37 -7.40
CA THR A 132 9.15 10.69 -6.26
C THR A 132 9.68 11.90 -5.48
N VAL A 133 10.99 11.97 -5.23
CA VAL A 133 11.59 13.14 -4.56
C VAL A 133 11.37 14.42 -5.37
N ILE A 134 11.68 14.39 -6.66
CA ILE A 134 11.51 15.54 -7.55
C ILE A 134 10.04 15.97 -7.56
N THR A 135 9.13 15.04 -7.86
CA THR A 135 7.70 15.36 -7.98
C THR A 135 7.06 15.80 -6.68
N THR A 136 7.45 15.26 -5.52
CA THR A 136 6.93 15.70 -4.23
C THR A 136 7.43 17.11 -3.86
N ILE A 137 8.69 17.44 -4.15
CA ILE A 137 9.21 18.81 -3.95
C ILE A 137 8.50 19.80 -4.88
N THR A 138 8.41 19.46 -6.17
CA THR A 138 7.69 20.28 -7.17
C THR A 138 6.26 20.50 -6.74
N GLN A 139 5.55 19.45 -6.31
CA GLN A 139 4.18 19.57 -5.80
C GLN A 139 4.13 20.49 -4.58
N TYR A 140 4.95 20.25 -3.55
CA TYR A 140 4.85 21.01 -2.30
C TYR A 140 5.13 22.50 -2.48
N LEU A 141 6.05 22.87 -3.38
CA LEU A 141 6.43 24.26 -3.62
C LEU A 141 5.55 24.97 -4.68
N LEU A 142 5.24 24.30 -5.80
CA LEU A 142 4.56 24.92 -6.93
C LEU A 142 3.05 24.62 -6.98
N TYR A 143 2.60 23.55 -6.32
CA TYR A 143 1.21 23.10 -6.32
C TYR A 143 0.74 22.66 -4.91
N PRO A 144 0.72 23.59 -3.93
CA PRO A 144 0.41 23.27 -2.53
C PRO A 144 -1.08 23.03 -2.25
N ASP A 145 -1.97 23.32 -3.22
CA ASP A 145 -3.42 23.30 -3.05
C ASP A 145 -4.10 22.35 -4.04
N LEU A 146 -4.70 21.27 -3.53
CA LEU A 146 -5.46 20.29 -4.31
C LEU A 146 -6.97 20.59 -4.35
N ARG A 147 -7.45 21.63 -3.65
CA ARG A 147 -8.89 21.96 -3.57
C ARG A 147 -9.49 22.26 -4.94
N ASN A 148 -8.70 22.75 -5.87
CA ASN A 148 -9.13 23.00 -7.24
C ASN A 148 -9.57 21.72 -7.97
N LEU A 149 -9.19 20.52 -7.52
CA LEU A 149 -9.63 19.24 -8.09
C LEU A 149 -10.77 18.57 -7.30
N PHE A 150 -11.37 19.27 -6.33
CA PHE A 150 -12.49 18.72 -5.54
C PHE A 150 -13.67 18.28 -6.41
N TYR A 151 -13.96 19.01 -7.49
CA TYR A 151 -15.04 18.66 -8.44
C TYR A 151 -14.83 17.33 -9.15
N GLN A 152 -13.59 16.80 -9.17
CA GLN A 152 -13.28 15.49 -9.72
C GLN A 152 -13.34 14.39 -8.65
N GLY A 153 -13.76 14.69 -7.42
CA GLY A 153 -13.89 13.71 -6.34
C GLY A 153 -12.60 13.45 -5.55
N TRP A 154 -11.59 14.35 -5.66
CA TRP A 154 -10.38 14.33 -4.83
C TRP A 154 -10.61 14.99 -3.47
N ASP A 155 -9.98 14.45 -2.42
CA ASP A 155 -10.03 15.05 -1.08
C ASP A 155 -9.21 16.36 -1.05
N PRO A 156 -9.77 17.49 -0.58
CA PRO A 156 -9.03 18.74 -0.48
C PRO A 156 -7.81 18.60 0.42
N HIS A 157 -6.64 18.90 -0.15
CA HIS A 157 -5.37 18.91 0.56
C HIS A 157 -4.66 20.23 0.33
N LEU A 158 -4.48 21.00 1.40
CA LEU A 158 -3.81 22.30 1.37
C LEU A 158 -2.54 22.25 2.24
N PHE A 159 -1.41 22.63 1.66
CA PHE A 159 -0.07 22.65 2.30
C PHE A 159 0.39 21.30 2.87
N ARG A 160 0.01 20.20 2.20
CA ARG A 160 0.40 18.84 2.57
C ARG A 160 1.21 18.20 1.46
N ALA A 161 2.19 17.38 1.81
CA ALA A 161 2.94 16.57 0.85
C ALA A 161 2.11 15.37 0.39
N PHE A 162 1.60 15.43 -0.84
CA PHE A 162 0.86 14.34 -1.50
C PHE A 162 1.49 13.91 -2.85
N GLY A 163 2.46 14.68 -3.37
CA GLY A 163 3.16 14.37 -4.61
C GLY A 163 2.21 14.17 -5.80
N VAL A 164 2.54 13.25 -6.71
CA VAL A 164 1.66 12.88 -7.83
C VAL A 164 0.56 11.88 -7.44
N PHE A 165 0.46 11.49 -6.17
CA PHE A 165 -0.50 10.47 -5.73
C PHE A 165 -1.87 11.05 -5.39
N PHE A 166 -1.98 12.39 -5.28
CA PHE A 166 -3.18 13.18 -4.98
C PHE A 166 -3.95 12.72 -3.72
N ASP A 167 -3.29 11.97 -2.84
CA ASP A 167 -3.83 11.49 -1.59
C ASP A 167 -2.69 11.41 -0.57
N THR A 168 -2.88 12.08 0.57
CA THR A 168 -1.87 12.16 1.62
C THR A 168 -1.62 10.84 2.35
N ALA A 169 -2.63 9.99 2.51
CA ALA A 169 -2.47 8.68 3.13
C ALA A 169 -1.71 7.73 2.21
N ILE A 170 -2.02 7.71 0.91
CA ILE A 170 -1.31 6.89 -0.07
C ILE A 170 0.13 7.37 -0.25
N ALA A 171 0.33 8.67 -0.45
CA ALA A 171 1.66 9.25 -0.60
C ALA A 171 2.54 9.00 0.63
N GLY A 172 2.04 9.29 1.84
CA GLY A 172 2.82 9.07 3.05
C GLY A 172 3.01 7.59 3.37
N THR A 173 2.13 6.69 2.92
CA THR A 173 2.40 5.24 2.98
C THR A 173 3.57 4.88 2.08
N ILE A 174 3.62 5.38 0.84
CA ILE A 174 4.76 5.20 -0.07
C ILE A 174 6.06 5.76 0.56
N TYR A 175 6.00 6.96 1.14
CA TYR A 175 7.15 7.56 1.82
C TYR A 175 7.63 6.71 2.99
N GLY A 176 6.71 6.19 3.80
CA GLY A 176 7.01 5.30 4.93
C GLY A 176 7.64 3.99 4.49
N MET A 177 7.13 3.39 3.41
CA MET A 177 7.73 2.17 2.85
C MET A 177 9.16 2.41 2.36
N ILE A 178 9.43 3.52 1.65
CA ILE A 178 10.77 3.87 1.18
C ILE A 178 11.70 4.17 2.38
N PHE A 179 11.23 4.95 3.35
CA PHE A 179 11.97 5.28 4.58
C PHE A 179 12.38 4.03 5.37
N LEU A 180 11.48 3.06 5.50
CA LEU A 180 11.74 1.81 6.20
C LEU A 180 12.66 0.86 5.40
N PHE A 181 12.59 0.92 4.07
CA PHE A 181 13.40 0.07 3.18
C PHE A 181 14.83 0.56 2.97
N THR A 182 15.02 1.88 2.83
CA THR A 182 16.32 2.43 2.46
C THR A 182 17.29 2.49 3.64
N ASN A 183 18.55 2.14 3.37
CA ASN A 183 19.66 2.34 4.31
C ASN A 183 20.46 3.62 4.02
N GLN A 184 20.16 4.32 2.92
CA GLN A 184 20.87 5.54 2.55
C GLN A 184 20.38 6.72 3.40
N LEU A 185 21.28 7.32 4.18
CA LEU A 185 20.94 8.36 5.15
C LEU A 185 20.22 9.56 4.50
N ILE A 186 20.74 10.05 3.36
CA ILE A 186 20.17 11.21 2.65
C ILE A 186 18.73 10.92 2.22
N ILE A 187 18.50 9.79 1.54
CA ILE A 187 17.15 9.38 1.12
C ILE A 187 16.25 9.24 2.35
N LYS A 188 16.73 8.59 3.41
CA LYS A 188 15.95 8.39 4.64
C LYS A 188 15.53 9.71 5.27
N THR A 189 16.42 10.70 5.34
CA THR A 189 16.11 12.04 5.87
C THR A 189 15.10 12.77 5.00
N ILE A 190 15.23 12.71 3.67
CA ILE A 190 14.27 13.34 2.73
C ILE A 190 12.87 12.75 2.92
N PHE A 191 12.74 11.42 2.92
CA PHE A 191 11.43 10.78 3.09
C PHE A 191 10.87 10.95 4.51
N LEU A 192 11.73 11.11 5.53
CA LEU A 192 11.28 11.51 6.86
C LEU A 192 10.65 12.91 6.86
N ALA A 193 11.28 13.86 6.16
CA ALA A 193 10.71 15.20 5.98
C ALA A 193 9.36 15.13 5.24
N PHE A 194 9.25 14.36 4.16
CA PHE A 194 7.97 14.19 3.46
C PHE A 194 6.89 13.53 4.32
N LEU A 195 7.25 12.56 5.16
CA LEU A 195 6.32 11.98 6.14
C LEU A 195 5.76 13.07 7.05
N VAL A 196 6.62 13.92 7.61
CA VAL A 196 6.21 15.04 8.46
C VAL A 196 5.39 16.09 7.69
N LEU A 197 5.75 16.41 6.45
CA LEU A 197 4.98 17.34 5.63
C LEU A 197 3.65 16.77 5.13
N SER A 198 3.41 15.47 5.29
CA SER A 198 2.10 14.86 4.98
C SER A 198 1.01 15.28 5.98
N PHE A 199 1.37 15.73 7.19
CA PHE A 199 0.44 16.04 8.29
C PHE A 199 -0.61 14.95 8.55
N SER A 200 -0.27 13.69 8.27
CA SER A 200 -1.18 12.56 8.47
C SER A 200 -0.91 11.86 9.80
N ARG A 201 -1.90 11.90 10.69
CA ARG A 201 -1.84 11.29 12.02
C ARG A 201 -1.77 9.76 11.96
N SER A 202 -2.49 9.13 11.02
CA SER A 202 -2.42 7.69 10.82
C SER A 202 -1.01 7.26 10.44
N ILE A 203 -0.33 8.05 9.60
CA ILE A 203 1.05 7.82 9.17
C ILE A 203 2.03 7.98 10.34
N TYR A 204 1.87 9.03 11.16
CA TYR A 204 2.72 9.23 12.34
C TYR A 204 2.60 8.10 13.35
N LEU A 205 1.37 7.65 13.61
CA LEU A 205 1.13 6.53 14.50
C LEU A 205 1.73 5.24 13.94
N SER A 206 1.50 4.96 12.66
CA SER A 206 1.96 3.72 12.03
C SER A 206 3.49 3.66 11.93
N ILE A 207 4.17 4.77 11.60
CA ILE A 207 5.63 4.81 11.58
C ILE A 207 6.20 4.70 13.00
N THR A 208 5.55 5.30 14.00
CA THR A 208 5.94 5.16 15.41
C THR A 208 5.85 3.72 15.85
N ILE A 209 4.73 3.02 15.59
CA ILE A 209 4.57 1.61 15.94
C ILE A 209 5.61 0.73 15.21
N ALA A 210 5.89 1.02 13.93
CA ALA A 210 6.92 0.31 13.17
C ALA A 210 8.34 0.52 13.73
N LEU A 211 8.69 1.75 14.12
CA LEU A 211 9.98 2.05 14.75
C LEU A 211 10.09 1.44 16.16
N LEU A 212 9.02 1.46 16.94
CA LEU A 212 8.95 0.77 18.24
C LEU A 212 9.14 -0.74 18.08
N TYR A 213 8.51 -1.34 17.06
CA TYR A 213 8.73 -2.75 16.73
C TYR A 213 10.21 -3.06 16.44
N GLU A 214 10.86 -2.25 15.60
CA GLU A 214 12.29 -2.41 15.30
C GLU A 214 13.17 -2.17 16.53
N PHE A 215 12.82 -1.22 17.39
CA PHE A 215 13.51 -0.98 18.66
C PHE A 215 13.42 -2.22 19.57
N ILE A 216 12.21 -2.73 19.81
CA ILE A 216 11.97 -3.91 20.67
C ILE A 216 12.71 -5.14 20.14
N LYS A 217 12.71 -5.34 18.82
CA LYS A 217 13.42 -6.45 18.16
C LYS A 217 14.92 -6.44 18.42
N LYS A 218 15.53 -5.27 18.65
CA LYS A 218 16.97 -5.11 18.92
C LYS A 218 17.34 -5.21 20.40
N ILE A 219 16.38 -5.31 21.32
CA ILE A 219 16.67 -5.45 22.76
C ILE A 219 17.21 -6.88 23.02
N PRO A 220 18.50 -7.04 23.41
CA PRO A 220 19.15 -8.37 23.51
C PRO A 220 18.51 -9.32 24.53
N ARG A 221 17.73 -8.78 25.48
CA ARG A 221 17.13 -9.53 26.57
C ARG A 221 15.89 -10.34 26.15
N LEU A 222 15.29 -10.02 25.00
CA LEU A 222 14.01 -10.61 24.56
C LEU A 222 14.17 -11.81 23.60
N ARG A 223 15.39 -12.14 23.15
CA ARG A 223 15.67 -13.34 22.33
C ARG A 223 17.04 -13.96 22.64
N PRO A 224 17.10 -14.97 23.53
CA PRO A 224 18.35 -15.65 23.87
C PRO A 224 19.04 -16.31 22.67
N ALA A 225 18.27 -16.79 21.70
CA ALA A 225 18.76 -17.48 20.50
C ALA A 225 19.46 -16.57 19.47
N GLU A 226 19.35 -15.24 19.59
CA GLU A 226 19.97 -14.26 18.67
C GLU A 226 21.09 -13.45 19.38
N ARG A 227 21.51 -13.89 20.58
CA ARG A 227 22.46 -13.19 21.48
C ARG A 227 23.81 -12.87 20.84
N ASP A 228 24.34 -13.76 20.01
CA ASP A 228 25.68 -13.61 19.44
C ASP A 228 25.74 -12.54 18.34
N PHE A 229 24.62 -12.28 17.66
CA PHE A 229 24.53 -11.20 16.67
C PHE A 229 24.28 -9.82 17.31
N ALA A 230 23.50 -9.78 18.40
CA ALA A 230 23.15 -8.53 19.10
C ALA A 230 24.32 -7.89 19.86
N ARG A 231 25.39 -8.65 20.14
CA ARG A 231 26.55 -8.15 20.90
C ARG A 231 27.39 -7.13 20.11
N ASN A 232 27.33 -7.15 18.77
CA ASN A 232 28.12 -6.29 17.88
C ASN A 232 27.35 -5.06 17.33
N ASP A 233 26.01 -5.00 17.41
CA ASP A 233 25.17 -3.88 16.91
C ASP A 233 24.62 -2.98 18.05
N ARG A 234 25.39 -2.72 19.11
CA ARG A 234 24.98 -1.75 20.16
C ARG A 234 24.73 -0.33 19.61
N GLY A 235 25.23 -0.02 18.42
CA GLY A 235 24.95 1.23 17.70
C GLY A 235 23.54 1.32 17.11
N GLY A 236 22.87 0.19 16.86
CA GLY A 236 21.56 0.15 16.23
C GLY A 236 20.44 0.79 17.06
N VAL A 237 20.44 0.56 18.38
CA VAL A 237 19.45 1.14 19.31
C VAL A 237 19.62 2.66 19.38
N LYS A 238 20.86 3.14 19.55
CA LYS A 238 21.17 4.58 19.56
C LYS A 238 20.70 5.26 18.27
N LYS A 239 20.93 4.66 17.10
CA LYS A 239 20.46 5.19 15.81
C LYS A 239 18.94 5.32 15.76
N ILE A 240 18.19 4.30 16.19
CA ILE A 240 16.71 4.36 16.19
C ILE A 240 16.22 5.45 17.13
N THR A 241 16.77 5.54 18.34
CA THR A 241 16.40 6.58 19.31
C THR A 241 16.68 7.99 18.76
N ILE A 242 17.84 8.22 18.14
CA ILE A 242 18.18 9.50 17.50
C ILE A 242 17.18 9.82 16.39
N PHE A 243 16.86 8.86 15.52
CA PHE A 243 15.86 9.05 14.46
C PHE A 243 14.48 9.38 15.01
N PHE A 244 14.08 8.74 16.11
CA PHE A 244 12.78 8.99 16.74
C PHE A 244 12.72 10.39 17.36
N ILE A 245 13.76 10.81 18.08
CA ILE A 245 13.86 12.18 18.62
C ILE A 245 13.86 13.20 17.48
N PHE A 246 14.63 12.96 16.43
CA PHE A 246 14.68 13.84 15.26
C PHE A 246 13.31 13.92 14.55
N PHE A 247 12.60 12.80 14.43
CA PHE A 247 11.24 12.77 13.89
C PHE A 247 10.26 13.62 14.73
N LEU A 248 10.28 13.47 16.05
CA LEU A 248 9.46 14.30 16.95
C LEU A 248 9.81 15.78 16.84
N PHE A 249 11.11 16.11 16.80
CA PHE A 249 11.62 17.46 16.61
C PHE A 249 11.12 18.07 15.29
N LEU A 250 11.17 17.32 14.19
CA LEU A 250 10.65 17.77 12.89
C LEU A 250 9.14 18.03 12.95
N ILE A 251 8.34 17.21 13.63
CA ILE A 251 6.89 17.46 13.79
C ILE A 251 6.63 18.78 14.53
N LEU A 252 7.47 19.11 15.52
CA LEU A 252 7.31 20.35 16.29
C LEU A 252 7.62 21.59 15.45
N ILE A 253 8.66 21.53 14.61
CA ILE A 253 9.15 22.68 13.82
C ILE A 253 8.50 22.78 12.44
N ALA A 254 7.89 21.71 11.95
CA ALA A 254 7.26 21.70 10.63
C ALA A 254 6.33 22.92 10.43
N PRO A 255 6.43 23.61 9.28
CA PRO A 255 5.64 24.80 9.03
C PRO A 255 4.15 24.43 9.03
N LYS A 256 3.37 25.09 9.89
CA LYS A 256 1.92 24.91 9.98
C LYS A 256 1.23 26.18 9.45
N PRO A 257 1.24 26.41 8.12
CA PRO A 257 0.52 27.54 7.55
C PRO A 257 -0.98 27.44 7.88
N ALA A 258 -1.71 28.55 7.81
CA ALA A 258 -3.14 28.53 8.15
C ALA A 258 -3.91 27.47 7.34
N GLY A 259 -4.79 26.71 8.00
CA GLY A 259 -5.69 25.74 7.36
C GLY A 259 -5.90 24.46 8.16
N GLU A 260 -7.09 23.86 8.00
CA GLU A 260 -7.46 22.59 8.67
C GLU A 260 -6.57 21.42 8.26
N GLY A 261 -5.98 21.43 7.06
CA GLY A 261 -5.14 20.32 6.57
C GLY A 261 -3.92 20.03 7.45
N VAL A 262 -3.31 21.08 8.01
CA VAL A 262 -2.09 20.99 8.83
C VAL A 262 -2.37 21.04 10.35
N ASN A 263 -3.63 21.27 10.72
CA ASN A 263 -4.05 21.28 12.11
C ASN A 263 -4.06 19.85 12.68
N LEU A 264 -3.06 19.51 13.48
CA LEU A 264 -2.93 18.19 14.11
C LEU A 264 -3.95 17.97 15.24
N THR A 265 -4.56 19.03 15.79
CA THR A 265 -5.55 18.92 16.87
C THR A 265 -6.99 18.74 16.37
N ARG A 266 -7.23 18.85 15.05
CA ARG A 266 -8.58 18.75 14.48
C ARG A 266 -9.22 17.38 14.74
N THR A 267 -10.50 17.35 15.05
CA THR A 267 -11.24 16.11 15.33
C THR A 267 -11.94 15.52 14.10
N PHE A 268 -12.11 16.32 13.04
CA PHE A 268 -12.88 15.94 11.84
C PHE A 268 -12.50 14.58 11.25
N SER A 269 -11.20 14.31 11.07
CA SER A 269 -10.75 13.05 10.45
C SER A 269 -10.92 11.82 11.35
N ILE A 270 -11.09 12.02 12.67
CA ILE A 270 -11.41 10.95 13.62
C ILE A 270 -12.91 10.67 13.56
N VAL A 271 -13.72 11.73 13.63
CA VAL A 271 -15.18 11.63 13.58
C VAL A 271 -15.67 11.01 12.27
N SER A 272 -15.12 11.43 11.12
CA SER A 272 -15.46 10.85 9.82
C SER A 272 -15.13 9.37 9.72
N ARG A 273 -13.93 8.95 10.17
CA ARG A 273 -13.57 7.53 10.23
C ARG A 273 -14.48 6.75 11.17
N LEU A 274 -14.82 7.28 12.34
CA LEU A 274 -15.76 6.61 13.26
C LEU A 274 -17.13 6.41 12.62
N LYS A 275 -17.67 7.42 11.93
CA LYS A 275 -18.93 7.30 11.18
C LYS A 275 -18.85 6.26 10.07
N ASP A 276 -17.74 6.25 9.33
CA ASP A 276 -17.50 5.29 8.25
C ASP A 276 -17.35 3.85 8.79
N TYR A 277 -16.74 3.67 9.96
CA TYR A 277 -16.71 2.39 10.68
C TYR A 277 -18.09 1.95 11.19
N GLN A 278 -18.91 2.88 11.68
CA GLN A 278 -20.29 2.58 12.11
C GLN A 278 -21.15 2.13 10.92
N GLU A 279 -21.05 2.83 9.78
CA GLU A 279 -21.71 2.43 8.54
C GLU A 279 -21.27 1.03 8.09
N GLY A 280 -19.95 0.78 8.09
CA GLY A 280 -19.39 -0.52 7.75
C GLY A 280 -19.88 -1.64 8.67
N ALA A 281 -19.92 -1.40 9.99
CA ALA A 281 -20.45 -2.36 10.95
C ALA A 281 -21.94 -2.66 10.71
N ASN A 282 -22.75 -1.63 10.44
CA ASN A 282 -24.17 -1.78 10.15
C ASN A 282 -24.43 -2.61 8.89
N LEU A 283 -23.59 -2.46 7.86
CA LEU A 283 -23.66 -3.27 6.65
C LEU A 283 -23.16 -4.70 6.89
N PHE A 284 -22.06 -4.87 7.61
CA PHE A 284 -21.53 -6.19 7.96
C PHE A 284 -22.56 -7.06 8.68
N ILE A 285 -23.29 -6.50 9.66
CA ILE A 285 -24.32 -7.23 10.43
C ILE A 285 -25.41 -7.81 9.51
N LYS A 286 -25.72 -7.16 8.39
CA LYS A 286 -26.73 -7.64 7.43
C LYS A 286 -26.25 -8.83 6.59
N LYS A 287 -24.94 -8.94 6.32
CA LYS A 287 -24.34 -10.02 5.51
C LYS A 287 -22.99 -10.48 6.09
N PRO A 288 -22.96 -11.12 7.27
CA PRO A 288 -21.74 -11.30 8.03
C PRO A 288 -20.78 -12.36 7.47
N ILE A 289 -21.26 -13.33 6.69
CA ILE A 289 -20.44 -14.49 6.30
C ILE A 289 -19.59 -14.20 5.06
N LEU A 290 -20.24 -13.80 3.95
CA LEU A 290 -19.59 -13.57 2.65
C LEU A 290 -19.81 -12.16 2.09
N GLY A 291 -20.41 -11.25 2.86
CA GLY A 291 -20.52 -9.84 2.51
C GLY A 291 -21.37 -9.56 1.26
N TYR A 292 -21.09 -8.43 0.62
CA TYR A 292 -21.83 -7.91 -0.54
C TYR A 292 -21.18 -8.22 -1.90
N GLY A 293 -19.99 -8.84 -1.91
CA GLY A 293 -19.19 -9.04 -3.11
C GLY A 293 -18.01 -8.08 -3.17
N TYR A 294 -16.85 -8.61 -3.59
CA TYR A 294 -15.64 -7.83 -3.76
C TYR A 294 -15.85 -6.65 -4.71
N ASN A 295 -15.43 -5.46 -4.27
CA ASN A 295 -15.46 -4.21 -5.04
C ASN A 295 -16.86 -3.78 -5.56
N ARG A 296 -17.94 -4.12 -4.82
CA ARG A 296 -19.31 -3.62 -5.06
C ARG A 296 -19.80 -2.57 -4.06
N LEU A 297 -18.95 -2.18 -3.10
CA LEU A 297 -19.36 -1.30 -2.00
C LEU A 297 -19.88 0.06 -2.48
N ARG A 298 -19.43 0.53 -3.64
CA ARG A 298 -19.95 1.75 -4.27
C ARG A 298 -21.47 1.73 -4.43
N TYR A 299 -22.00 0.61 -4.90
CA TYR A 299 -23.42 0.40 -5.17
C TYR A 299 -24.20 0.12 -3.88
N VAL A 300 -23.57 -0.53 -2.90
CA VAL A 300 -24.16 -0.77 -1.57
C VAL A 300 -24.35 0.54 -0.80
N ARG A 301 -23.40 1.46 -0.94
CA ARG A 301 -23.38 2.75 -0.23
C ARG A 301 -24.03 3.89 -0.99
N ASN A 302 -24.40 3.68 -2.26
CA ASN A 302 -24.94 4.71 -3.17
C ASN A 302 -24.04 5.95 -3.32
N ILE A 303 -22.72 5.76 -3.39
CA ILE A 303 -21.74 6.86 -3.53
C ILE A 303 -21.22 6.90 -4.97
N GLN A 304 -21.73 7.81 -5.81
CA GLN A 304 -21.38 7.83 -7.24
C GLN A 304 -20.16 8.69 -7.58
N ASP A 305 -19.98 9.84 -6.92
CA ASP A 305 -19.01 10.87 -7.37
C ASP A 305 -17.73 10.98 -6.51
N SER A 306 -17.38 9.90 -5.80
CA SER A 306 -16.16 9.88 -4.97
C SER A 306 -15.19 8.80 -5.43
N HIS A 307 -13.90 9.13 -5.45
CA HIS A 307 -12.82 8.16 -5.63
C HIS A 307 -12.78 7.11 -4.52
N ALA A 308 -13.19 7.46 -3.30
CA ALA A 308 -13.23 6.56 -2.15
C ALA A 308 -14.53 5.73 -2.06
N GLY A 309 -15.53 5.99 -2.92
CA GLY A 309 -16.87 5.40 -2.81
C GLY A 309 -16.93 3.87 -2.87
N ALA A 310 -15.91 3.22 -3.45
CA ALA A 310 -15.83 1.76 -3.54
C ALA A 310 -15.18 1.07 -2.31
N SER A 311 -14.82 1.81 -1.27
CA SER A 311 -14.14 1.28 -0.08
C SER A 311 -14.58 1.99 1.19
N PHE A 312 -14.27 1.39 2.34
CA PHE A 312 -14.25 2.09 3.63
C PHE A 312 -12.86 2.68 3.85
N SER A 313 -12.76 3.57 4.84
CA SER A 313 -11.51 4.13 5.33
C SER A 313 -10.54 3.02 5.69
N SER A 314 -10.97 1.90 6.26
CA SER A 314 -10.08 0.79 6.63
C SER A 314 -10.02 -0.31 5.58
N SER A 315 -8.83 -0.84 5.30
CA SER A 315 -8.69 -2.01 4.42
C SER A 315 -9.38 -3.23 5.03
N TYR A 316 -9.30 -3.38 6.36
CA TYR A 316 -9.93 -4.47 7.10
C TYR A 316 -11.45 -4.36 7.05
N MET A 317 -11.99 -3.16 7.26
CA MET A 317 -13.44 -2.92 7.14
C MET A 317 -13.92 -3.14 5.71
N THR A 318 -13.14 -2.70 4.72
CA THR A 318 -13.44 -2.92 3.29
C THR A 318 -13.56 -4.41 2.97
N VAL A 319 -12.62 -5.24 3.42
CA VAL A 319 -12.72 -6.71 3.23
C VAL A 319 -13.84 -7.32 4.07
N LEU A 320 -14.04 -6.86 5.31
CA LEU A 320 -15.09 -7.37 6.20
C LEU A 320 -16.49 -7.15 5.61
N VAL A 321 -16.78 -5.98 5.04
CA VAL A 321 -18.11 -5.71 4.45
C VAL A 321 -18.25 -6.35 3.08
N SER A 322 -17.18 -6.34 2.26
CA SER A 322 -17.26 -6.91 0.91
C SER A 322 -17.30 -8.44 0.91
N ALA A 323 -16.50 -9.11 1.73
CA ALA A 323 -16.32 -10.56 1.73
C ALA A 323 -16.64 -11.25 3.08
N GLY A 324 -17.20 -10.51 4.04
CA GLY A 324 -17.62 -11.03 5.34
C GLY A 324 -16.47 -11.41 6.26
N LEU A 325 -16.81 -12.09 7.35
CA LEU A 325 -15.88 -12.57 8.36
C LEU A 325 -14.87 -13.56 7.78
N ILE A 326 -15.31 -14.43 6.85
CA ILE A 326 -14.43 -15.39 6.18
C ILE A 326 -13.37 -14.65 5.34
N GLY A 327 -13.77 -13.59 4.64
CA GLY A 327 -12.86 -12.71 3.91
C GLY A 327 -11.82 -12.05 4.82
N LEU A 328 -12.25 -11.51 5.97
CA LEU A 328 -11.33 -10.87 6.91
C LEU A 328 -10.35 -11.89 7.53
N ILE A 329 -10.83 -13.06 7.95
CA ILE A 329 -9.97 -14.13 8.51
C ILE A 329 -8.91 -14.56 7.49
N SER A 330 -9.30 -14.73 6.23
CA SER A 330 -8.37 -15.11 5.17
C SER A 330 -7.35 -14.00 4.84
N LEU A 331 -7.74 -12.71 4.90
CA LEU A 331 -6.78 -11.59 4.82
C LEU A 331 -5.79 -11.60 5.99
N ILE A 332 -6.24 -11.78 7.23
CA ILE A 332 -5.36 -11.86 8.41
C ILE A 332 -4.44 -13.08 8.31
N GLY A 333 -4.96 -14.21 7.83
CA GLY A 333 -4.18 -15.41 7.55
C GLY A 333 -3.10 -15.17 6.50
N LEU A 334 -3.41 -14.42 5.44
CA LEU A 334 -2.45 -13.99 4.43
C LEU A 334 -1.33 -13.16 5.04
N ILE A 335 -1.67 -12.09 5.79
CA ILE A 335 -0.68 -11.23 6.46
C ILE A 335 0.20 -12.06 7.41
N SER A 336 -0.41 -12.99 8.14
CA SER A 336 0.30 -13.89 9.06
C SER A 336 1.25 -14.85 8.33
N GLN A 337 0.89 -15.32 7.13
CA GLN A 337 1.77 -16.17 6.33
C GLN A 337 2.95 -15.39 5.77
N ILE A 338 2.73 -14.16 5.29
CA ILE A 338 3.80 -13.24 4.88
C ILE A 338 4.72 -12.96 6.08
N TRP A 339 4.16 -12.67 7.26
CA TRP A 339 4.93 -12.44 8.49
C TRP A 339 5.88 -13.59 8.87
N LYS A 340 5.38 -14.82 8.74
CA LYS A 340 6.16 -16.04 9.05
C LYS A 340 7.34 -16.19 8.10
N HIS A 341 7.12 -15.92 6.81
CA HIS A 341 8.10 -16.17 5.76
C HIS A 341 9.04 -15.00 5.46
N SER A 342 8.67 -13.79 5.83
CA SER A 342 9.37 -12.56 5.44
C SER A 342 9.94 -11.81 6.65
N LYS A 343 10.93 -12.42 7.33
CA LYS A 343 11.46 -11.94 8.62
C LYS A 343 12.02 -10.51 8.55
N ASN A 344 12.69 -10.17 7.46
CA ASN A 344 13.30 -8.86 7.26
C ASN A 344 12.27 -7.79 6.94
N ALA A 345 11.16 -8.18 6.31
CA ALA A 345 10.07 -7.27 5.96
C ALA A 345 9.04 -7.04 7.09
N ARG A 346 9.20 -7.64 8.27
CA ARG A 346 8.19 -7.54 9.35
C ARG A 346 7.89 -6.11 9.75
N VAL A 347 8.87 -5.22 9.78
CA VAL A 347 8.66 -3.78 10.04
C VAL A 347 7.71 -3.15 9.01
N LEU A 348 7.84 -3.53 7.74
CA LEU A 348 6.97 -3.07 6.67
C LEU A 348 5.55 -3.63 6.84
N ILE A 349 5.43 -4.89 7.29
CA ILE A 349 4.13 -5.51 7.60
C ILE A 349 3.46 -4.82 8.79
N VAL A 350 4.20 -4.48 9.85
CA VAL A 350 3.67 -3.69 10.99
C VAL A 350 3.18 -2.33 10.50
N PHE A 351 3.99 -1.63 9.71
CA PHE A 351 3.64 -0.32 9.17
C PHE A 351 2.39 -0.37 8.28
N LEU A 352 2.34 -1.29 7.32
CA LEU A 352 1.19 -1.43 6.42
C LEU A 352 -0.06 -1.93 7.15
N GLY A 353 0.09 -2.87 8.09
CA GLY A 353 -1.01 -3.38 8.89
C GLY A 353 -1.63 -2.31 9.78
N THR A 354 -0.79 -1.48 10.43
CA THR A 354 -1.28 -0.34 11.24
C THR A 354 -1.92 0.74 10.38
N MET A 355 -1.31 1.12 9.26
CA MET A 355 -1.91 2.07 8.31
C MET A 355 -3.28 1.60 7.82
N SER A 356 -3.43 0.28 7.62
CA SER A 356 -4.66 -0.33 7.09
C SER A 356 -5.85 -0.29 8.03
N LEU A 357 -5.64 0.02 9.31
CA LEU A 357 -6.72 0.30 10.25
C LEU A 357 -7.35 1.67 9.99
N PHE A 358 -6.64 2.60 9.37
CA PHE A 358 -7.10 3.98 9.20
C PHE A 358 -7.42 4.35 7.77
N ASP A 359 -6.68 3.77 6.81
CA ASP A 359 -6.76 4.08 5.38
C ASP A 359 -6.74 2.77 4.54
N ASN A 360 -7.42 2.72 3.40
CA ASN A 360 -7.54 1.53 2.56
C ASN A 360 -6.26 1.29 1.74
N VAL A 361 -5.14 1.09 2.42
CA VAL A 361 -3.82 1.00 1.79
C VAL A 361 -3.47 -0.40 1.29
N LEU A 362 -3.92 -1.48 1.95
CA LEU A 362 -3.54 -2.84 1.57
C LEU A 362 -4.12 -3.28 0.23
N LEU A 363 -5.27 -2.74 -0.15
CA LEU A 363 -5.92 -3.01 -1.44
C LEU A 363 -5.57 -1.93 -2.48
N HIS A 364 -4.83 -0.89 -2.10
CA HIS A 364 -4.51 0.20 -3.01
C HIS A 364 -3.47 -0.24 -4.06
N PRO A 365 -3.71 0.00 -5.36
CA PRO A 365 -2.85 -0.48 -6.44
C PRO A 365 -1.37 -0.07 -6.33
N PHE A 366 -1.10 1.18 -5.97
CA PHE A 366 0.28 1.65 -5.81
C PHE A 366 1.01 0.96 -4.65
N ILE A 367 0.28 0.69 -3.57
CA ILE A 367 0.84 0.06 -2.37
C ILE A 367 1.06 -1.43 -2.65
N LEU A 368 0.13 -2.11 -3.31
CA LEU A 368 0.29 -3.49 -3.76
C LEU A 368 1.51 -3.66 -4.67
N PHE A 369 1.68 -2.78 -5.65
CA PHE A 369 2.86 -2.85 -6.54
C PHE A 369 4.16 -2.68 -5.75
N LEU A 370 4.29 -1.60 -4.98
CA LEU A 370 5.52 -1.28 -4.28
C LEU A 370 5.82 -2.26 -3.14
N ALA A 371 4.83 -2.61 -2.32
CA ALA A 371 5.00 -3.57 -1.22
C ALA A 371 5.48 -4.93 -1.73
N GLY A 372 4.94 -5.42 -2.84
CA GLY A 372 5.41 -6.66 -3.46
C GLY A 372 6.89 -6.63 -3.83
N VAL A 373 7.31 -5.56 -4.52
CA VAL A 373 8.73 -5.35 -4.88
C VAL A 373 9.60 -5.32 -3.62
N LEU A 374 9.20 -4.55 -2.60
CA LEU A 374 9.98 -4.39 -1.37
C LEU A 374 10.05 -5.67 -0.54
N PHE A 375 8.95 -6.42 -0.39
CA PHE A 375 8.94 -7.71 0.31
C PHE A 375 9.93 -8.69 -0.30
N ILE A 376 9.97 -8.76 -1.63
CA ILE A 376 10.88 -9.65 -2.35
C ILE A 376 12.35 -9.20 -2.22
N LEU A 377 12.60 -7.89 -2.16
CA LEU A 377 13.94 -7.34 -1.96
C LEU A 377 14.44 -7.40 -0.51
N PHE A 378 13.54 -7.39 0.49
CA PHE A 378 13.90 -7.52 1.91
C PHE A 378 14.30 -8.95 2.28
N ASP A 379 13.63 -9.94 1.71
CA ASP A 379 13.83 -11.36 2.04
C ASP A 379 15.11 -11.97 1.43
N ARG A 380 15.87 -11.20 0.63
CA ARG A 380 17.05 -11.65 -0.10
C ARG A 380 18.14 -10.60 -0.15
#